data_AF-A0A2W5YDZ6-F1
#
_entry.id   AF-A0A2W5YDZ6-F1
#
_cell.length_a   1.000
_cell.length_b   1.000
_cell.length_c   1.000
_cell.angle_alpha   90.00
_cell.angle_beta   90.00
_cell.angle_gamma   90.00
#
_symmetry.space_group_name_H-M   'P 1'
#
loop_
_entity.id
_entity.type
_entity.pdbx_description
1 polymer ?
#
loop_
_entity_poly.entity_id
_entity_poly.type
_entity_poly.pdbx_seq_one_letter_code
_entity_poly.pdbx_strand_id
1 'polypeptide(L)'
;MSETDTDALVDALYAGPLEEFVAARDAAAKQVAAGGDRVGAARVKKLRRPTVAAWVVNQVARRHPDEVAALASLGDELRAATADRDRGRITALDRLRRERTDALVGQVREAGDIDGRPVSTDALDRLAETLTAAVMDPDAAAAVRGGRLAQALQHVGFGIVDEGGDTADVVALRREAGDPPPTEPGGGAKPATRPEPEAGPEREADTVPEPPAEALADAERAVQETADGVDRLEARRDDLDQAFQAAQAQVRQREAEVGRLEEEMQRLLTARDEARAALREAQAAQEESRAALDAVDAELDAAEGRAAAARRRRRDARRTDT
;
A
#
# COMPACT_ATOMS: atom_id res chain seq x y z
N MET A 1 6.46 -15.42 -33.81
CA MET A 1 6.46 -14.55 -32.62
C MET A 1 7.83 -14.55 -31.99
N SER A 2 8.33 -13.37 -31.65
CA SER A 2 9.43 -13.17 -30.70
C SER A 2 8.87 -12.93 -29.29
N GLU A 3 9.74 -12.87 -28.27
CA GLU A 3 9.32 -12.54 -26.91
C GLU A 3 8.59 -11.19 -26.81
N THR A 4 9.02 -10.20 -27.61
CA THR A 4 8.38 -8.88 -27.76
C THR A 4 6.94 -8.95 -28.30
N ASP A 5 6.64 -9.94 -29.15
CA ASP A 5 5.31 -10.16 -29.74
C ASP A 5 4.34 -10.70 -28.67
N THR A 6 4.82 -11.60 -27.82
CA THR A 6 4.10 -12.09 -26.64
C THR A 6 3.88 -10.95 -25.62
N ASP A 7 4.87 -10.10 -25.39
CA ASP A 7 4.70 -8.95 -24.48
C ASP A 7 3.67 -7.95 -24.98
N ALA A 8 3.68 -7.57 -26.27
CA ALA A 8 2.68 -6.67 -26.84
C ALA A 8 1.25 -7.25 -26.75
N LEU A 9 1.12 -8.56 -26.94
CA LEU A 9 -0.14 -9.29 -26.77
C LEU A 9 -0.61 -9.28 -25.31
N VAL A 10 0.28 -9.41 -24.33
CA VAL A 10 -0.08 -9.32 -22.91
C VAL A 10 -0.46 -7.89 -22.52
N ASP A 11 0.16 -6.86 -23.10
CA ASP A 11 -0.29 -5.47 -22.94
C ASP A 11 -1.75 -5.28 -23.37
N ALA A 12 -2.11 -5.82 -24.54
CA ALA A 12 -3.47 -5.74 -25.06
C ALA A 12 -4.49 -6.44 -24.13
N LEU A 13 -4.12 -7.54 -23.48
CA LEU A 13 -4.99 -8.22 -22.50
C LEU A 13 -5.30 -7.34 -21.28
N TYR A 14 -4.30 -6.65 -20.72
CA TYR A 14 -4.49 -5.79 -19.54
C TYR A 14 -5.04 -4.39 -19.87
N ALA A 15 -5.06 -3.98 -21.14
CA ALA A 15 -5.71 -2.75 -21.62
C ALA A 15 -7.20 -2.92 -21.97
N GLY A 16 -7.67 -4.15 -22.16
CA GLY A 16 -9.04 -4.46 -22.58
C GLY A 16 -10.08 -4.46 -21.45
N PRO A 17 -11.36 -4.72 -21.78
CA PRO A 17 -12.43 -4.82 -20.79
C PRO A 17 -12.20 -5.96 -19.79
N LEU A 18 -12.47 -5.70 -18.51
CA LEU A 18 -12.25 -6.66 -17.42
C LEU A 18 -13.09 -7.94 -17.55
N GLU A 19 -14.26 -7.83 -18.16
CA GLU A 19 -15.21 -8.91 -18.48
C GLU A 19 -14.65 -9.85 -19.54
N GLU A 20 -13.96 -9.30 -20.55
CA GLU A 20 -13.44 -10.05 -21.70
C GLU A 20 -12.09 -10.71 -21.43
N PHE A 21 -11.35 -10.24 -20.42
CA PHE A 21 -9.97 -10.66 -20.11
C PHE A 21 -9.74 -12.18 -20.21
N VAL A 22 -10.61 -13.00 -19.62
CA VAL A 22 -10.43 -14.47 -19.60
C VAL A 22 -10.59 -15.07 -20.99
N ALA A 23 -11.59 -14.63 -21.75
CA ALA A 23 -11.82 -15.09 -23.13
C ALA A 23 -10.71 -14.63 -24.07
N ALA A 24 -10.28 -13.36 -23.93
CA ALA A 24 -9.16 -12.79 -24.68
C ALA A 24 -7.84 -13.52 -24.36
N ARG A 25 -7.54 -13.78 -23.08
CA ARG A 25 -6.35 -14.53 -22.64
C ARG A 25 -6.32 -15.95 -23.21
N ASP A 26 -7.46 -16.65 -23.20
CA ASP A 26 -7.56 -18.02 -23.69
C ASP A 26 -7.49 -18.10 -25.23
N ALA A 27 -7.99 -17.08 -25.94
CA ALA A 27 -7.80 -16.92 -27.38
C ALA A 27 -6.32 -16.60 -27.72
N ALA A 28 -5.73 -15.66 -26.99
CA ALA A 28 -4.33 -15.28 -27.11
C ALA A 28 -3.38 -16.47 -26.87
N ALA A 29 -3.60 -17.26 -25.82
CA ALA A 29 -2.81 -18.47 -25.56
C ALA A 29 -2.92 -19.52 -26.68
N LYS A 30 -4.09 -19.64 -27.35
CA LYS A 30 -4.27 -20.50 -28.53
C LYS A 30 -3.50 -19.97 -29.74
N GLN A 31 -3.57 -18.67 -30.01
CA GLN A 31 -2.81 -18.01 -31.09
C GLN A 31 -1.30 -18.20 -30.87
N VAL A 32 -0.83 -18.00 -29.64
CA VAL A 32 0.57 -18.14 -29.25
C VAL A 32 1.05 -19.60 -29.43
N ALA A 33 0.24 -20.58 -29.03
CA ALA A 33 0.53 -22.00 -29.28
C ALA A 33 0.52 -22.38 -30.76
N ALA A 34 -0.39 -21.81 -31.57
CA ALA A 34 -0.46 -22.02 -33.01
C ALA A 34 0.75 -21.41 -33.75
N GLY A 35 1.34 -20.34 -33.21
CA GLY A 35 2.62 -19.78 -33.64
C GLY A 35 3.86 -20.61 -33.27
N GLY A 36 3.68 -21.76 -32.62
CA GLY A 36 4.75 -22.70 -32.24
C GLY A 36 5.31 -22.51 -30.83
N ASP A 37 5.01 -21.39 -30.15
CA ASP A 37 5.52 -21.11 -28.81
C ASP A 37 4.62 -21.69 -27.72
N ARG A 38 4.88 -22.95 -27.34
CA ARG A 38 4.16 -23.63 -26.25
C ARG A 38 4.50 -23.06 -24.87
N VAL A 39 5.67 -22.46 -24.68
CA VAL A 39 6.12 -21.93 -23.38
C VAL A 39 5.48 -20.57 -23.13
N GLY A 40 5.50 -19.67 -24.12
CA GLY A 40 4.73 -18.44 -24.10
C GLY A 40 3.23 -18.70 -23.96
N ALA A 41 2.68 -19.72 -24.61
CA ALA A 41 1.26 -20.05 -24.46
C ALA A 41 0.90 -20.46 -23.03
N ALA A 42 1.78 -21.20 -22.36
CA ALA A 42 1.63 -21.55 -20.95
C ALA A 42 1.80 -20.32 -20.03
N ARG A 43 2.74 -19.40 -20.33
CA ARG A 43 2.89 -18.11 -19.63
C ARG A 43 1.60 -17.27 -19.73
N VAL A 44 1.07 -17.07 -20.94
CA VAL A 44 -0.19 -16.32 -21.17
C VAL A 44 -1.37 -16.97 -20.44
N LYS A 45 -1.50 -18.31 -20.45
CA LYS A 45 -2.57 -19.01 -19.72
C LYS A 45 -2.50 -18.84 -18.19
N LYS A 46 -1.30 -18.65 -17.63
CA LYS A 46 -1.08 -18.44 -16.19
C LYS A 46 -1.41 -17.02 -15.72
N LEU A 47 -1.64 -16.06 -16.63
CA LEU A 47 -1.99 -14.69 -16.26
C LEU A 47 -3.28 -14.64 -15.42
N ARG A 48 -3.16 -14.01 -14.24
CA ARG A 48 -4.26 -13.73 -13.33
C ARG A 48 -5.12 -12.61 -13.91
N ARG A 49 -6.45 -12.80 -13.88
CA ARG A 49 -7.41 -11.72 -14.15
C ARG A 49 -7.18 -10.58 -13.13
N PRO A 50 -7.17 -9.31 -13.55
CA PRO A 50 -7.16 -8.18 -12.63
C PRO A 50 -8.32 -8.22 -11.62
N THR A 51 -8.13 -7.64 -10.45
CA THR A 51 -9.25 -7.11 -9.65
C THR A 51 -9.87 -5.90 -10.34
N VAL A 52 -11.01 -5.42 -9.84
CA VAL A 52 -11.62 -4.16 -10.33
C VAL A 52 -10.67 -2.99 -10.10
N ALA A 53 -10.06 -2.89 -8.91
CA ALA A 53 -9.10 -1.84 -8.58
C ALA A 53 -7.83 -1.92 -9.44
N ALA A 54 -7.22 -3.10 -9.59
CA ALA A 54 -6.05 -3.29 -10.45
C ALA A 54 -6.34 -2.90 -11.91
N TRP A 55 -7.52 -3.25 -12.41
CA TRP A 55 -7.97 -2.84 -13.75
C TRP A 55 -8.09 -1.31 -13.85
N VAL A 56 -8.70 -0.63 -12.88
CA VAL A 56 -8.76 0.84 -12.84
C VAL A 56 -7.34 1.43 -12.85
N VAL A 57 -6.39 0.92 -12.07
CA VAL A 57 -4.99 1.38 -12.09
C VAL A 57 -4.35 1.18 -13.47
N ASN A 58 -4.53 0.02 -14.09
CA ASN A 58 -4.00 -0.25 -15.44
C ASN A 58 -4.58 0.72 -16.48
N GLN A 59 -5.89 0.99 -16.39
CA GLN A 59 -6.60 1.92 -17.27
C GLN A 59 -6.18 3.38 -17.06
N VAL A 60 -5.84 3.77 -15.82
CA VAL A 60 -5.26 5.08 -15.49
C VAL A 60 -3.84 5.18 -16.04
N ALA A 61 -2.97 4.20 -15.78
CA ALA A 61 -1.59 4.20 -16.26
C ALA A 61 -1.48 4.32 -17.80
N ARG A 62 -2.47 3.83 -18.54
CA ARG A 62 -2.53 3.92 -20.01
C ARG A 62 -3.15 5.23 -20.53
N ARG A 63 -4.09 5.83 -19.80
CA ARG A 63 -4.72 7.13 -20.16
C ARG A 63 -3.91 8.34 -19.70
N HIS A 64 -3.20 8.21 -18.59
CA HIS A 64 -2.49 9.25 -17.85
C HIS A 64 -0.99 8.92 -17.67
N PRO A 65 -0.27 8.51 -18.75
CA PRO A 65 1.10 8.00 -18.62
C PRO A 65 2.07 9.07 -18.10
N ASP A 66 1.90 10.33 -18.49
CA ASP A 66 2.76 11.45 -18.08
C ASP A 66 2.56 11.80 -16.60
N GLU A 67 1.32 11.72 -16.09
CA GLU A 67 0.99 12.01 -14.70
C GLU A 67 1.50 10.90 -13.76
N VAL A 68 1.41 9.64 -14.21
CA VAL A 68 2.00 8.47 -13.52
C VAL A 68 3.53 8.51 -13.57
N ALA A 69 4.13 8.94 -14.69
CA ALA A 69 5.57 9.14 -14.79
C ALA A 69 6.06 10.26 -13.86
N ALA A 70 5.31 11.36 -13.75
CA ALA A 70 5.63 12.45 -12.83
C ALA A 70 5.56 12.01 -11.35
N LEU A 71 4.58 11.19 -10.96
CA LEU A 71 4.51 10.59 -9.62
C LEU A 71 5.72 9.67 -9.35
N ALA A 72 6.14 8.85 -10.31
CA ALA A 72 7.33 8.01 -10.18
C ALA A 72 8.61 8.85 -9.98
N SER A 73 8.79 9.93 -10.77
CA SER A 73 9.92 10.86 -10.63
C SER A 73 9.93 11.59 -9.29
N LEU A 74 8.75 11.95 -8.76
CA LEU A 74 8.62 12.53 -7.42
C LEU A 74 9.12 11.57 -6.32
N GLY A 75 8.95 10.26 -6.52
CA GLY A 75 9.51 9.22 -5.66
C GLY A 75 11.04 9.23 -5.64
N ASP A 76 11.68 9.41 -6.79
CA ASP A 76 13.14 9.53 -6.89
C ASP A 76 13.65 10.80 -6.19
N GLU A 77 12.93 11.93 -6.33
CA GLU A 77 13.24 13.15 -5.60
C GLU A 77 13.07 13.02 -4.08
N LEU A 78 12.04 12.30 -3.61
CA LEU A 78 11.83 12.01 -2.19
C LEU A 78 12.95 11.15 -1.61
N ARG A 79 13.40 10.13 -2.36
CA ARG A 79 14.55 9.30 -1.98
C ARG A 79 15.84 10.12 -1.90
N ALA A 80 16.09 11.00 -2.88
CA ALA A 80 17.24 11.91 -2.87
C ALA A 80 17.19 12.88 -1.67
N ALA A 81 16.07 13.58 -1.46
CA ALA A 81 15.91 14.51 -0.34
C ALA A 81 16.04 13.82 1.04
N THR A 82 15.65 12.54 1.13
CA THR A 82 15.83 11.70 2.33
C THR A 82 17.29 11.35 2.57
N ALA A 83 18.05 11.00 1.52
CA ALA A 83 19.49 10.76 1.60
C ALA A 83 20.25 12.03 2.04
N ASP A 84 19.88 13.18 1.48
CA ASP A 84 20.43 14.51 1.83
C ASP A 84 19.96 15.02 3.21
N ARG A 85 18.96 14.37 3.81
CA ARG A 85 18.29 14.74 5.09
C ARG A 85 17.61 16.11 5.07
N ASP A 86 17.23 16.60 3.89
CA ASP A 86 16.54 17.88 3.72
C ASP A 86 15.05 17.78 4.10
N ARG A 87 14.75 18.06 5.37
CA ARG A 87 13.38 18.07 5.89
C ARG A 87 12.47 19.07 5.16
N GLY A 88 12.99 20.20 4.68
CA GLY A 88 12.20 21.20 3.97
C GLY A 88 11.75 20.66 2.61
N ARG A 89 12.67 20.09 1.85
CA ARG A 89 12.38 19.46 0.56
C ARG A 89 11.49 18.23 0.72
N ILE A 90 11.72 17.37 1.73
CA ILE A 90 10.83 16.22 2.03
C ILE A 90 9.39 16.69 2.27
N THR A 91 9.17 17.73 3.10
CA THR A 91 7.82 18.25 3.37
C THR A 91 7.17 18.86 2.12
N ALA A 92 7.93 19.57 1.28
CA ALA A 92 7.42 20.13 0.03
C ALA A 92 7.04 19.04 -0.98
N LEU A 93 7.87 18.00 -1.12
CA LEU A 93 7.63 16.88 -2.03
C LEU A 93 6.45 16.00 -1.56
N ASP A 94 6.28 15.73 -0.26
CA ASP A 94 5.11 14.98 0.23
C ASP A 94 3.80 15.76 0.04
N ARG A 95 3.84 17.10 0.16
CA ARG A 95 2.68 17.93 -0.20
C ARG A 95 2.36 17.81 -1.69
N LEU A 96 3.37 17.92 -2.55
CA LEU A 96 3.20 17.80 -4.01
C LEU A 96 2.71 16.39 -4.39
N ARG A 97 3.14 15.34 -3.69
CA ARG A 97 2.64 13.97 -3.85
C ARG A 97 1.14 13.90 -3.66
N ARG A 98 0.65 14.37 -2.51
CA ARG A 98 -0.78 14.38 -2.17
C ARG A 98 -1.57 15.14 -3.22
N GLU A 99 -1.15 16.37 -3.55
CA GLU A 99 -1.79 17.20 -4.57
C GLU A 99 -1.92 16.50 -5.94
N ARG A 100 -0.87 15.78 -6.38
CA ARG A 100 -0.87 15.07 -7.67
C ARG A 100 -1.69 13.77 -7.64
N THR A 101 -1.61 12.99 -6.56
CA THR A 101 -2.45 11.81 -6.38
C THR A 101 -3.93 12.19 -6.29
N ASP A 102 -4.27 13.19 -5.48
CA ASP A 102 -5.65 13.66 -5.29
C ASP A 102 -6.23 14.23 -6.60
N ALA A 103 -5.43 14.95 -7.38
CA ALA A 103 -5.84 15.46 -8.69
C ALA A 103 -6.14 14.31 -9.68
N LEU A 104 -5.26 13.30 -9.77
CA LEU A 104 -5.46 12.16 -10.69
C LEU A 104 -6.64 11.28 -10.28
N VAL A 105 -6.80 11.00 -8.98
CA VAL A 105 -7.98 10.29 -8.43
C VAL A 105 -9.26 11.12 -8.64
N GLY A 106 -9.15 12.45 -8.54
CA GLY A 106 -10.23 13.39 -8.84
C GLY A 106 -10.72 13.32 -10.29
N GLN A 107 -9.80 13.27 -11.26
CA GLN A 107 -10.16 13.10 -12.69
C GLN A 107 -10.93 11.79 -12.93
N VAL A 108 -10.49 10.68 -12.34
CA VAL A 108 -11.16 9.37 -12.47
C VAL A 108 -12.54 9.38 -11.78
N ARG A 109 -12.65 10.06 -10.64
CA ARG A 109 -13.93 10.25 -9.94
C ARG A 109 -14.91 11.11 -10.75
N GLU A 110 -14.43 12.16 -11.41
CA GLU A 110 -15.25 13.05 -12.25
C GLU A 110 -15.73 12.34 -13.53
N ALA A 111 -14.90 11.49 -14.13
CA ALA A 111 -15.30 10.62 -15.23
C ALA A 111 -16.43 9.64 -14.82
N GLY A 112 -16.39 9.13 -13.59
CA GLY A 112 -17.45 8.29 -13.00
C GLY A 112 -17.50 6.85 -13.52
N ASP A 113 -17.17 6.64 -14.79
CA ASP A 113 -16.95 5.34 -15.41
C ASP A 113 -15.65 5.30 -16.23
N ILE A 114 -15.17 4.09 -16.50
CA ILE A 114 -14.12 3.82 -17.47
C ILE A 114 -14.69 2.79 -18.45
N ASP A 115 -14.69 3.11 -19.75
CA ASP A 115 -15.21 2.23 -20.82
C ASP A 115 -16.63 1.68 -20.57
N GLY A 116 -17.50 2.49 -19.93
CA GLY A 116 -18.87 2.11 -19.56
C GLY A 116 -19.00 1.31 -18.26
N ARG A 117 -17.89 1.06 -17.55
CA ARG A 117 -17.86 0.39 -16.23
C ARG A 117 -17.76 1.44 -15.11
N PRO A 118 -18.79 1.61 -14.25
CA PRO A 118 -18.75 2.54 -13.13
C PRO A 118 -17.58 2.26 -12.18
N VAL A 119 -16.91 3.31 -11.72
CA VAL A 119 -15.81 3.23 -10.74
C VAL A 119 -16.39 3.39 -9.34
N SER A 120 -16.18 2.40 -8.46
CA SER A 120 -16.59 2.48 -7.06
C SER A 120 -15.67 3.39 -6.24
N THR A 121 -16.16 3.89 -5.09
CA THR A 121 -15.31 4.62 -4.14
C THR A 121 -14.12 3.77 -3.68
N ASP A 122 -14.37 2.50 -3.35
CA ASP A 122 -13.33 1.52 -3.00
C ASP A 122 -12.23 1.41 -4.09
N ALA A 123 -12.60 1.37 -5.38
CA ALA A 123 -11.62 1.34 -6.46
C ALA A 123 -10.84 2.66 -6.61
N LEU A 124 -11.42 3.81 -6.25
CA LEU A 124 -10.71 5.10 -6.19
C LEU A 124 -9.75 5.16 -5.00
N ASP A 125 -10.14 4.61 -3.86
CA ASP A 125 -9.31 4.57 -2.66
C ASP A 125 -8.10 3.63 -2.89
N ARG A 126 -8.32 2.44 -3.47
CA ARG A 126 -7.24 1.53 -3.92
C ARG A 126 -6.34 2.12 -5.01
N LEU A 127 -6.88 2.97 -5.90
CA LEU A 127 -6.08 3.73 -6.85
C LEU A 127 -5.15 4.72 -6.12
N ALA A 128 -5.65 5.46 -5.13
CA ALA A 128 -4.86 6.40 -4.34
C ALA A 128 -3.73 5.71 -3.54
N GLU A 129 -4.03 4.54 -2.96
CA GLU A 129 -3.06 3.66 -2.30
C GLU A 129 -1.97 3.18 -3.27
N THR A 130 -2.37 2.70 -4.45
CA THR A 130 -1.44 2.18 -5.47
C THR A 130 -0.53 3.26 -6.04
N LEU A 131 -1.07 4.46 -6.29
CA LEU A 131 -0.28 5.61 -6.71
C LEU A 131 0.68 6.07 -5.60
N THR A 132 0.27 5.99 -4.33
CA THR A 132 1.17 6.24 -3.20
C THR A 132 2.28 5.20 -3.11
N ALA A 133 1.96 3.92 -3.28
CA ALA A 133 2.92 2.82 -3.32
C ALA A 133 3.96 3.01 -4.43
N ALA A 134 3.54 3.43 -5.63
CA ALA A 134 4.42 3.76 -6.76
C ALA A 134 5.33 4.98 -6.52
N VAL A 135 4.99 5.90 -5.61
CA VAL A 135 5.89 7.00 -5.23
C VAL A 135 6.95 6.48 -4.25
N MET A 136 6.54 5.68 -3.25
CA MET A 136 7.45 5.21 -2.20
C MET A 136 8.45 4.16 -2.71
N ASP A 137 8.04 3.29 -3.63
CA ASP A 137 8.83 2.16 -4.11
C ASP A 137 9.05 2.19 -5.64
N PRO A 138 10.31 2.07 -6.12
CA PRO A 138 10.63 2.19 -7.55
C PRO A 138 10.18 0.98 -8.39
N ASP A 139 10.07 -0.21 -7.80
CA ASP A 139 9.58 -1.39 -8.51
C ASP A 139 8.05 -1.35 -8.61
N ALA A 140 7.35 -0.89 -7.56
CA ALA A 140 5.93 -0.55 -7.64
C ALA A 140 5.67 0.52 -8.72
N ALA A 141 6.54 1.53 -8.83
CA ALA A 141 6.48 2.52 -9.91
C ALA A 141 6.64 1.89 -11.31
N ALA A 142 7.52 0.90 -11.45
CA ALA A 142 7.68 0.15 -12.70
C ALA A 142 6.44 -0.72 -13.00
N ALA A 143 5.87 -1.39 -11.99
CA ALA A 143 4.67 -2.23 -12.13
C ALA A 143 3.43 -1.42 -12.54
N VAL A 144 3.20 -0.25 -11.92
CA VAL A 144 2.11 0.66 -12.28
C VAL A 144 2.29 1.21 -13.70
N ARG A 145 3.48 1.71 -14.05
CA ARG A 145 3.77 2.16 -15.44
C ARG A 145 3.62 1.05 -16.48
N GLY A 146 3.86 -0.20 -16.09
CA GLY A 146 3.63 -1.37 -16.95
C GLY A 146 2.16 -1.64 -17.26
N GLY A 147 1.21 -1.13 -16.45
CA GLY A 147 -0.23 -1.25 -16.69
C GLY A 147 -0.73 -2.69 -16.80
N ARG A 148 -0.10 -3.63 -16.07
CA ARG A 148 -0.36 -5.09 -16.11
C ARG A 148 -0.61 -5.68 -14.71
N LEU A 149 -1.08 -4.87 -13.78
CA LEU A 149 -1.36 -5.30 -12.41
C LEU A 149 -2.51 -6.32 -12.38
N ALA A 150 -2.30 -7.41 -11.65
CA ALA A 150 -3.33 -8.39 -11.35
C ALA A 150 -4.11 -8.07 -10.06
N GLN A 151 -3.49 -7.35 -9.12
CA GLN A 151 -4.05 -6.84 -7.87
C GLN A 151 -3.53 -5.41 -7.68
N ALA A 152 -4.29 -4.53 -7.03
CA ALA A 152 -3.83 -3.22 -6.61
C ALA A 152 -2.76 -3.35 -5.51
N LEU A 153 -1.98 -2.29 -5.33
CA LEU A 153 -0.85 -2.27 -4.41
C LEU A 153 -1.14 -1.30 -3.25
N GLN A 154 -0.67 -1.64 -2.06
CA GLN A 154 -0.71 -0.76 -0.89
C GLN A 154 0.66 -0.79 -0.20
N HIS A 155 1.10 0.35 0.33
CA HIS A 155 2.37 0.46 1.04
C HIS A 155 2.14 0.39 2.55
N VAL A 156 2.67 -0.64 3.20
CA VAL A 156 2.47 -0.91 4.63
C VAL A 156 3.81 -0.99 5.33
N GLY A 157 4.07 -0.06 6.25
CA GLY A 157 5.32 0.01 7.01
C GLY A 157 6.53 0.34 6.12
N PHE A 158 7.28 -0.69 5.73
CA PHE A 158 8.47 -0.60 4.87
C PHE A 158 8.38 -1.47 3.61
N GLY A 159 7.20 -2.02 3.29
CA GLY A 159 7.01 -2.95 2.18
C GLY A 159 5.76 -2.64 1.34
N ILE A 160 5.70 -3.26 0.17
CA ILE A 160 4.52 -3.27 -0.70
C ILE A 160 3.79 -4.58 -0.48
N VAL A 161 2.49 -4.52 -0.24
CA VAL A 161 1.61 -5.70 -0.19
C VAL A 161 0.48 -5.53 -1.21
N ASP A 162 -0.14 -6.62 -1.63
CA ASP A 162 -1.31 -6.57 -2.52
C ASP A 162 -2.62 -6.35 -1.75
N GLU A 163 -3.76 -6.29 -2.45
CA GLU A 163 -5.11 -6.16 -1.85
C GLU A 163 -5.42 -7.24 -0.79
N GLY A 164 -4.82 -8.43 -0.89
CA GLY A 164 -4.98 -9.53 0.05
C GLY A 164 -4.11 -9.42 1.31
N GLY A 165 -3.13 -8.51 1.31
CA GLY A 165 -2.16 -8.33 2.39
C GLY A 165 -0.91 -9.22 2.25
N ASP A 166 -0.78 -9.97 1.15
CA ASP A 166 0.41 -10.75 0.85
C ASP A 166 1.54 -9.82 0.36
N THR A 167 2.80 -10.13 0.71
CA THR A 167 3.96 -9.36 0.23
C THR A 167 4.04 -9.41 -1.29
N ALA A 168 3.91 -8.24 -1.92
CA ALA A 168 4.06 -8.12 -3.36
C ALA A 168 5.54 -8.26 -3.71
N ASP A 169 5.96 -9.46 -4.13
CA ASP A 169 7.31 -9.67 -4.67
C ASP A 169 7.39 -9.03 -6.06
N VAL A 170 7.71 -7.73 -6.07
CA VAL A 170 7.76 -6.92 -7.29
C VAL A 170 8.93 -7.32 -8.21
N VAL A 171 9.90 -8.10 -7.70
CA VAL A 171 10.99 -8.68 -8.50
C VAL A 171 10.49 -9.83 -9.38
N ALA A 172 9.48 -10.59 -8.93
CA ALA A 172 8.88 -11.69 -9.69
C ALA A 172 8.16 -11.23 -10.97
N LEU A 173 7.75 -9.95 -11.07
CA LEU A 173 7.18 -9.39 -12.30
C LEU A 173 8.21 -9.17 -13.42
N ARG A 174 9.52 -9.27 -13.13
CA ARG A 174 10.58 -9.09 -14.13
C ARG A 174 11.27 -10.38 -14.58
N ARG A 175 11.19 -11.46 -13.80
CA ARG A 175 11.97 -12.68 -14.10
C ARG A 175 11.43 -13.94 -13.41
N GLU A 176 10.54 -14.68 -14.06
CA GLU A 176 10.51 -16.13 -13.84
C GLU A 176 10.11 -16.95 -15.06
N ALA A 177 11.10 -17.68 -15.59
CA ALA A 177 10.95 -18.81 -16.48
C ALA A 177 11.88 -19.91 -15.95
N GLY A 178 11.31 -21.06 -15.58
CA GLY A 178 11.97 -22.13 -14.81
C GLY A 178 11.84 -21.88 -13.29
N ASP A 179 11.44 -22.84 -12.46
CA ASP A 179 11.20 -24.27 -12.66
C ASP A 179 10.07 -24.79 -11.74
N PRO A 180 9.36 -25.90 -12.04
CA PRO A 180 8.20 -26.35 -11.25
C PRO A 180 8.57 -27.33 -10.12
N PRO A 181 7.86 -27.32 -8.97
CA PRO A 181 7.90 -28.44 -8.03
C PRO A 181 7.18 -29.68 -8.60
N PRO A 182 7.58 -30.90 -8.21
CA PRO A 182 7.08 -32.13 -8.81
C PRO A 182 5.64 -32.45 -8.40
N THR A 183 4.83 -32.86 -9.37
CA THR A 183 3.47 -33.41 -9.17
C THR A 183 3.48 -34.93 -9.17
N GLU A 184 2.96 -35.57 -8.13
CA GLU A 184 2.57 -36.99 -8.18
C GLU A 184 1.17 -37.17 -8.81
N PRO A 185 0.91 -38.25 -9.57
CA PRO A 185 -0.36 -38.44 -10.28
C PRO A 185 -1.40 -39.22 -9.46
N GLY A 186 -2.26 -38.51 -8.72
CA GLY A 186 -3.46 -39.08 -8.09
C GLY A 186 -4.62 -39.27 -9.07
N GLY A 187 -4.63 -40.38 -9.83
CA GLY A 187 -5.69 -40.69 -10.79
C GLY A 187 -6.93 -41.32 -10.16
N GLY A 188 -8.13 -40.74 -10.36
CA GLY A 188 -9.38 -41.35 -9.92
C GLY A 188 -10.63 -40.88 -10.70
N ALA A 189 -11.19 -41.77 -11.53
CA ALA A 189 -12.59 -41.71 -11.98
C ALA A 189 -13.08 -43.08 -12.50
N LYS A 190 -14.34 -43.39 -12.17
CA LYS A 190 -15.08 -44.67 -12.23
C LYS A 190 -15.61 -45.07 -13.65
N PRO A 191 -16.29 -46.25 -13.83
CA PRO A 191 -16.16 -47.09 -15.04
C PRO A 191 -17.39 -47.23 -15.96
N ALA A 192 -17.16 -47.84 -17.15
CA ALA A 192 -18.03 -48.72 -17.95
C ALA A 192 -17.12 -49.49 -18.98
N THR A 193 -17.44 -50.61 -19.65
CA THR A 193 -18.66 -51.45 -19.80
C THR A 193 -18.27 -52.94 -20.08
N ARG A 194 -19.27 -53.83 -20.22
CA ARG A 194 -19.25 -55.27 -20.63
C ARG A 194 -18.57 -55.56 -22.01
N PRO A 195 -18.17 -56.82 -22.31
CA PRO A 195 -19.12 -57.90 -22.64
C PRO A 195 -18.86 -59.31 -22.04
N GLU A 196 -19.92 -60.13 -22.04
CA GLU A 196 -19.97 -61.61 -21.83
C GLU A 196 -19.80 -62.35 -23.20
N PRO A 197 -19.75 -63.71 -23.31
CA PRO A 197 -20.06 -64.80 -22.34
C PRO A 197 -18.88 -65.81 -22.20
N GLU A 198 -18.95 -67.08 -21.74
CA GLU A 198 -20.04 -68.01 -21.36
C GLU A 198 -19.54 -69.15 -20.41
N ALA A 199 -20.47 -70.03 -19.96
CA ALA A 199 -20.31 -71.38 -19.40
C ALA A 199 -19.64 -71.57 -18.00
N GLY A 200 -20.37 -72.22 -17.08
CA GLY A 200 -19.91 -72.61 -15.72
C GLY A 200 -19.42 -74.07 -15.63
N PRO A 201 -19.64 -74.83 -14.52
CA PRO A 201 -20.45 -74.53 -13.33
C PRO A 201 -19.80 -74.90 -11.96
N GLU A 202 -20.62 -74.80 -10.89
CA GLU A 202 -20.47 -75.40 -9.55
C GLU A 202 -19.62 -74.72 -8.45
N ARG A 203 -20.33 -74.36 -7.37
CA ARG A 203 -20.00 -74.53 -5.93
C ARG A 203 -18.60 -74.13 -5.43
N GLU A 204 -18.54 -73.08 -4.60
CA GLU A 204 -17.95 -73.20 -3.25
C GLU A 204 -18.43 -72.10 -2.28
N ALA A 205 -18.06 -72.25 -1.00
CA ALA A 205 -18.66 -71.54 0.13
C ALA A 205 -18.26 -70.06 0.27
N ASP A 206 -19.09 -69.31 0.99
CA ASP A 206 -18.70 -68.06 1.65
C ASP A 206 -17.40 -68.27 2.44
N THR A 207 -16.30 -67.82 1.85
CA THR A 207 -15.05 -67.57 2.56
C THR A 207 -14.56 -66.23 2.06
N VAL A 208 -14.87 -65.17 2.80
CA VAL A 208 -14.13 -63.91 2.67
C VAL A 208 -12.67 -64.28 2.94
N PRO A 209 -11.74 -64.10 1.99
CA PRO A 209 -10.35 -64.43 2.24
C PRO A 209 -9.86 -63.55 3.39
N GLU A 210 -9.49 -64.15 4.52
CA GLU A 210 -8.76 -63.40 5.53
C GLU A 210 -7.51 -62.85 4.86
N PRO A 211 -7.22 -61.54 4.99
CA PRO A 211 -6.00 -60.98 4.43
C PRO A 211 -4.80 -61.76 4.99
N PRO A 212 -3.75 -62.02 4.19
CA PRO A 212 -2.49 -62.53 4.72
C PRO A 212 -2.07 -61.67 5.91
N ALA A 213 -1.63 -62.29 7.02
CA ALA A 213 -1.38 -61.57 8.28
C ALA A 213 -0.39 -60.39 8.10
N GLU A 214 0.52 -60.48 7.14
CA GLU A 214 1.43 -59.41 6.72
C GLU A 214 0.70 -58.18 6.14
N ALA A 215 -0.35 -58.38 5.33
CA ALA A 215 -1.15 -57.30 4.74
C ALA A 215 -2.01 -56.57 5.79
N LEU A 216 -2.46 -57.28 6.83
CA LEU A 216 -3.11 -56.66 8.00
C LEU A 216 -2.09 -55.81 8.78
N ALA A 217 -0.91 -56.37 9.10
CA ALA A 217 0.12 -55.65 9.84
C ALA A 217 0.64 -54.40 9.10
N ASP A 218 0.76 -54.45 7.76
CA ASP A 218 1.15 -53.27 6.96
C ASP A 218 0.02 -52.23 6.86
N ALA A 219 -1.24 -52.65 6.83
CA ALA A 219 -2.38 -51.72 6.92
C ALA A 219 -2.46 -51.05 8.30
N GLU A 220 -2.24 -51.79 9.39
CA GLU A 220 -2.17 -51.25 10.76
C GLU A 220 -1.00 -50.26 10.92
N ARG A 221 0.18 -50.58 10.35
CA ARG A 221 1.35 -49.69 10.31
C ARG A 221 1.04 -48.39 9.57
N ALA A 222 0.42 -48.48 8.39
CA ALA A 222 0.03 -47.31 7.61
C ALA A 222 -1.01 -46.44 8.35
N VAL A 223 -1.99 -47.06 9.03
CA VAL A 223 -2.93 -46.34 9.89
C VAL A 223 -2.20 -45.61 11.01
N GLN A 224 -1.27 -46.25 11.73
CA GLN A 224 -0.49 -45.59 12.78
C GLN A 224 0.38 -44.43 12.23
N GLU A 225 1.08 -44.62 11.11
CA GLU A 225 1.89 -43.57 10.47
C GLU A 225 1.04 -42.37 10.04
N THR A 226 -0.20 -42.60 9.56
CA THR A 226 -1.14 -41.52 9.25
C THR A 226 -1.69 -40.83 10.51
N ALA A 227 -1.97 -41.57 11.59
CA ALA A 227 -2.42 -41.00 12.87
C ALA A 227 -1.33 -40.09 13.48
N ASP A 228 -0.09 -40.59 13.59
CA ASP A 228 1.07 -39.79 13.98
C ASP A 228 1.27 -38.57 13.06
N GLY A 229 0.91 -38.69 11.78
CA GLY A 229 0.91 -37.61 10.80
C GLY A 229 -0.13 -36.53 11.10
N VAL A 230 -1.35 -36.93 11.44
CA VAL A 230 -2.44 -36.03 11.86
C VAL A 230 -2.07 -35.32 13.16
N ASP A 231 -1.65 -36.05 14.19
CA ASP A 231 -1.27 -35.49 15.49
C ASP A 231 -0.17 -34.40 15.35
N ARG A 232 0.84 -34.65 14.50
CA ARG A 232 1.89 -33.66 14.17
C ARG A 232 1.35 -32.43 13.45
N LEU A 233 0.35 -32.59 12.58
CA LEU A 233 -0.27 -31.47 11.86
C LEU A 233 -1.21 -30.66 12.76
N GLU A 234 -1.93 -31.31 13.68
CA GLU A 234 -2.77 -30.63 14.67
C GLU A 234 -1.94 -29.83 15.68
N ALA A 235 -0.86 -30.42 16.22
CA ALA A 235 0.08 -29.69 17.06
C ALA A 235 0.66 -28.47 16.35
N ARG A 236 1.05 -28.61 15.07
CA ARG A 236 1.56 -27.49 14.27
C ARG A 236 0.50 -26.43 13.97
N ARG A 237 -0.77 -26.82 13.78
CA ARG A 237 -1.90 -25.88 13.66
C ARG A 237 -2.03 -25.06 14.94
N ASP A 238 -2.06 -25.72 16.09
CA ASP A 238 -2.28 -25.07 17.38
C ASP A 238 -1.12 -24.12 17.76
N ASP A 239 0.12 -24.48 17.44
CA ASP A 239 1.29 -23.59 17.56
C ASP A 239 1.15 -22.34 16.68
N LEU A 240 0.70 -22.50 15.42
CA LEU A 240 0.49 -21.40 14.47
C LEU A 240 -0.67 -20.50 14.90
N ASP A 241 -1.78 -21.06 15.38
CA ASP A 241 -2.91 -20.31 15.91
C ASP A 241 -2.50 -19.50 17.16
N GLN A 242 -1.73 -20.08 18.08
CA GLN A 242 -1.18 -19.35 19.23
C GLN A 242 -0.26 -18.20 18.80
N ALA A 243 0.63 -18.43 17.84
CA ALA A 243 1.50 -17.39 17.28
C ALA A 243 0.70 -16.27 16.60
N PHE A 244 -0.35 -16.61 15.87
CA PHE A 244 -1.25 -15.66 15.21
C PHE A 244 -2.04 -14.80 16.22
N GLN A 245 -2.58 -15.40 17.28
CA GLN A 245 -3.26 -14.66 18.35
C GLN A 245 -2.30 -13.74 19.11
N ALA A 246 -1.06 -14.17 19.35
CA ALA A 246 -0.01 -13.34 19.94
C ALA A 246 0.36 -12.14 19.04
N ALA A 247 0.48 -12.37 17.72
CA ALA A 247 0.71 -11.30 16.75
C ALA A 247 -0.45 -10.29 16.71
N GLN A 248 -1.71 -10.75 16.68
CA GLN A 248 -2.89 -9.87 16.76
C GLN A 248 -2.95 -9.06 18.06
N ALA A 249 -2.52 -9.64 19.19
CA ALA A 249 -2.43 -8.89 20.45
C ALA A 249 -1.37 -7.78 20.38
N GLN A 250 -0.22 -8.04 19.76
CA GLN A 250 0.80 -7.02 19.53
C GLN A 250 0.33 -5.91 18.58
N VAL A 251 -0.35 -6.25 17.47
CA VAL A 251 -0.92 -5.25 16.54
C VAL A 251 -1.86 -4.29 17.29
N ARG A 252 -2.86 -4.83 18.00
CA ARG A 252 -3.79 -4.03 18.81
C ARG A 252 -3.10 -3.17 19.88
N GLN A 253 -2.02 -3.67 20.48
CA GLN A 253 -1.21 -2.89 21.42
C GLN A 253 -0.52 -1.70 20.73
N ARG A 254 0.02 -1.89 19.52
CA ARG A 254 0.68 -0.81 18.76
C ARG A 254 -0.32 0.20 18.20
N GLU A 255 -1.48 -0.23 17.74
CA GLU A 255 -2.58 0.67 17.33
C GLU A 255 -3.03 1.57 18.49
N ALA A 256 -3.22 1.00 19.69
CA ALA A 256 -3.54 1.76 20.91
C ALA A 256 -2.38 2.67 21.38
N GLU A 257 -1.15 2.40 20.98
CA GLU A 257 0.00 3.27 21.22
C GLU A 257 0.08 4.43 20.22
N VAL A 258 -0.18 4.18 18.94
CA VAL A 258 -0.29 5.22 17.91
C VAL A 258 -1.37 6.23 18.28
N GLY A 259 -2.60 5.78 18.56
CA GLY A 259 -3.71 6.68 18.92
C GLY A 259 -3.42 7.55 20.15
N ARG A 260 -2.71 7.00 21.16
CA ARG A 260 -2.28 7.77 22.34
C ARG A 260 -1.27 8.86 21.99
N LEU A 261 -0.31 8.55 21.11
CA LEU A 261 0.71 9.51 20.66
C LEU A 261 0.10 10.60 19.75
N GLU A 262 -0.92 10.27 18.96
CA GLU A 262 -1.69 11.23 18.17
C GLU A 262 -2.48 12.19 19.07
N GLU A 263 -3.16 11.69 20.10
CA GLU A 263 -3.82 12.52 21.12
C GLU A 263 -2.82 13.44 21.84
N GLU A 264 -1.67 12.92 22.25
CA GLU A 264 -0.62 13.71 22.92
C GLU A 264 -0.06 14.80 22.00
N MET A 265 0.23 14.46 20.74
CA MET A 265 0.68 15.42 19.73
C MET A 265 -0.36 16.52 19.52
N GLN A 266 -1.66 16.20 19.44
CA GLN A 266 -2.71 17.20 19.27
C GLN A 266 -2.80 18.13 20.49
N ARG A 267 -2.68 17.61 21.72
CA ARG A 267 -2.63 18.43 22.94
C ARG A 267 -1.42 19.38 22.95
N LEU A 268 -0.25 18.89 22.55
CA LEU A 268 0.98 19.68 22.46
C LEU A 268 0.91 20.77 21.37
N LEU A 269 0.25 20.50 20.24
CA LEU A 269 0.00 21.50 19.20
C LEU A 269 -0.89 22.65 19.70
N THR A 270 -1.97 22.33 20.40
CA THR A 270 -2.84 23.34 21.04
C THR A 270 -2.07 24.17 22.06
N ALA A 271 -1.37 23.54 23.00
CA ALA A 271 -0.59 24.22 24.04
C ALA A 271 0.51 25.12 23.45
N ARG A 272 1.15 24.72 22.35
CA ARG A 272 2.11 25.54 21.60
C ARG A 272 1.47 26.80 21.05
N ASP A 273 0.28 26.70 20.47
CA ASP A 273 -0.37 27.85 19.82
C ASP A 273 -1.02 28.81 20.83
N GLU A 274 -1.49 28.30 21.98
CA GLU A 274 -1.83 29.09 23.17
C GLU A 274 -0.61 29.86 23.70
N ALA A 275 0.54 29.18 23.89
CA ALA A 275 1.78 29.83 24.32
C ALA A 275 2.26 30.91 23.33
N ARG A 276 2.07 30.70 22.03
CA ARG A 276 2.35 31.71 20.98
C ARG A 276 1.36 32.87 20.96
N ALA A 277 0.12 32.67 21.42
CA ALA A 277 -0.82 33.78 21.61
C ALA A 277 -0.40 34.62 22.82
N ALA A 278 -0.17 33.97 23.98
CA ALA A 278 0.28 34.64 25.21
C ALA A 278 1.61 35.39 25.02
N LEU A 279 2.56 34.85 24.25
CA LEU A 279 3.81 35.55 23.93
C LEU A 279 3.57 36.85 23.14
N ARG A 280 2.68 36.83 22.15
CA ARG A 280 2.35 38.03 21.35
C ARG A 280 1.63 39.09 22.18
N GLU A 281 0.75 38.67 23.07
CA GLU A 281 0.07 39.56 24.02
C GLU A 281 1.08 40.22 24.99
N ALA A 282 1.99 39.42 25.57
CA ALA A 282 3.04 39.93 26.44
C ALA A 282 4.00 40.89 25.72
N GLN A 283 4.32 40.64 24.45
CA GLN A 283 5.12 41.55 23.62
C GLN A 283 4.39 42.88 23.36
N ALA A 284 3.11 42.84 23.00
CA ALA A 284 2.31 44.05 22.80
C ALA A 284 2.19 44.88 24.09
N ALA A 285 1.93 44.24 25.23
CA ALA A 285 1.89 44.90 26.53
C ALA A 285 3.27 45.49 26.95
N GLN A 286 4.38 44.85 26.57
CA GLN A 286 5.73 45.37 26.77
C GLN A 286 5.99 46.63 25.92
N GLU A 287 5.57 46.62 24.65
CA GLU A 287 5.68 47.76 23.74
C GLU A 287 4.84 48.96 24.21
N GLU A 288 3.59 48.72 24.64
CA GLU A 288 2.72 49.74 25.24
C GLU A 288 3.32 50.32 26.52
N SER A 289 3.78 49.46 27.44
CA SER A 289 4.43 49.90 28.69
C SER A 289 5.68 50.74 28.43
N ARG A 290 6.46 50.40 27.39
CA ARG A 290 7.63 51.18 26.98
C ARG A 290 7.24 52.53 26.41
N ALA A 291 6.24 52.58 25.52
CA ALA A 291 5.75 53.84 24.96
C ALA A 291 5.18 54.77 26.04
N ALA A 292 4.54 54.22 27.07
CA ALA A 292 4.06 54.97 28.23
C ALA A 292 5.22 55.55 29.07
N LEU A 293 6.29 54.78 29.29
CA LEU A 293 7.51 55.28 29.97
C LEU A 293 8.19 56.39 29.16
N ASP A 294 8.43 56.17 27.86
CA ASP A 294 9.05 57.16 26.97
C ASP A 294 8.24 58.48 26.94
N ALA A 295 6.91 58.42 27.05
CA ALA A 295 6.04 59.59 27.15
C ALA A 295 6.16 60.32 28.51
N VAL A 296 6.22 59.60 29.63
CA VAL A 296 6.40 60.17 30.97
C VAL A 296 7.77 60.84 31.11
N ASP A 297 8.83 60.24 30.56
CA ASP A 297 10.17 60.82 30.57
C ASP A 297 10.19 62.14 29.77
N ALA A 298 9.50 62.19 28.61
CA ALA A 298 9.37 63.43 27.84
C ALA A 298 8.57 64.53 28.58
N GLU A 299 7.54 64.17 29.34
CA GLU A 299 6.81 65.11 30.20
C GLU A 299 7.68 65.64 31.35
N LEU A 300 8.50 64.77 31.95
CA LEU A 300 9.44 65.10 33.02
C LEU A 300 10.50 66.09 32.52
N ASP A 301 11.18 65.79 31.41
CA ASP A 301 12.15 66.68 30.76
C ASP A 301 11.54 68.06 30.47
N ALA A 302 10.32 68.09 29.95
CA ALA A 302 9.61 69.33 29.69
C ALA A 302 9.28 70.09 31.00
N ALA A 303 8.93 69.39 32.07
CA ALA A 303 8.68 69.99 33.40
C ALA A 303 9.98 70.53 34.03
N GLU A 304 11.09 69.82 33.94
CA GLU A 304 12.41 70.27 34.40
C GLU A 304 12.86 71.51 33.62
N GLY A 305 12.69 71.52 32.30
CA GLY A 305 12.96 72.66 31.43
C GLY A 305 12.15 73.91 31.85
N ARG A 306 10.85 73.75 32.11
CA ARG A 306 9.98 74.83 32.64
C ARG A 306 10.46 75.31 34.01
N ALA A 307 10.81 74.40 34.92
CA ALA A 307 11.31 74.74 36.25
C ALA A 307 12.66 75.48 36.20
N ALA A 308 13.59 75.04 35.34
CA ALA A 308 14.87 75.70 35.12
C ALA A 308 14.70 77.12 34.55
N ALA A 309 13.77 77.31 33.59
CA ALA A 309 13.43 78.63 33.07
C ALA A 309 12.81 79.56 34.14
N ALA A 310 11.91 79.04 34.98
CA ALA A 310 11.36 79.81 36.10
C ALA A 310 12.44 80.20 37.14
N ARG A 311 13.36 79.27 37.47
CA ARG A 311 14.50 79.53 38.35
C ARG A 311 15.45 80.60 37.76
N ARG A 312 15.65 80.63 36.43
CA ARG A 312 16.41 81.70 35.74
C ARG A 312 15.72 83.05 35.92
N ARG A 313 14.47 83.21 35.46
CA ARG A 313 13.68 84.45 35.59
C ARG A 313 13.68 85.04 37.01
N ARG A 314 13.54 84.18 38.03
CA ARG A 314 13.59 84.59 39.46
C ARG A 314 14.95 85.15 39.90
N ARG A 315 16.06 84.67 39.34
CA ARG A 315 17.40 85.21 39.64
C ARG A 315 17.62 86.54 38.92
N ASP A 316 17.15 86.65 37.69
CA ASP A 316 17.34 87.84 36.86
C ASP A 316 16.57 89.03 37.45
N ALA A 317 15.29 88.82 37.84
CA ALA A 317 14.49 89.83 38.55
C ALA A 317 15.13 90.30 39.88
N ARG A 318 15.78 89.40 40.64
CA ARG A 318 16.50 89.77 41.86
C ARG A 318 17.79 90.57 41.62
N ARG A 319 18.35 90.52 40.41
CA ARG A 319 19.54 91.31 40.04
C ARG A 319 19.21 92.72 39.58
N THR A 320 17.98 92.97 39.15
CA THR A 320 17.51 94.31 38.74
C THR A 320 17.03 95.18 39.89
N ASP A 321 16.78 94.61 41.07
CA ASP A 321 16.39 95.31 42.30
C ASP A 321 17.59 95.69 43.21
N THR A 322 18.83 95.57 42.73
CA THR A 322 20.08 95.88 43.47
C THR A 322 20.95 96.87 42.70
#